data_AF-A0A5K0YXN1-F1
#
_entry.id   AF-A0A5K0YXN1-F1
#
_cell.length_a   1.000
_cell.length_b   1.000
_cell.length_c   1.000
_cell.angle_alpha   90.00
_cell.angle_beta   90.00
_cell.angle_gamma   90.00
#
_symmetry.space_group_name_H-M   'P 1'
#
loop_
_entity.id
_entity.type
_entity.pdbx_description
1 polymer ?
#
loop_
_entity_poly.entity_id
_entity_poly.type
_entity_poly.pdbx_seq_one_letter_code
_entity_poly.pdbx_strand_id
1 'polypeptide(L)' 'ANFVDGDENHVQHMVLCRVIMGNMEQVPQGSKQFQPSNEEFDSGVDDIEKPNYYIVWNCHMNTHIYPEYLVSFVVPPDSK' A
#
# COMPACT_ATOMS: atom_id res chain seq x y z
N ALA A 1 -8.11 -10.69 -0.53
CA ALA A 1 -6.79 -10.45 0.10
C ALA A 1 -5.82 -11.50 -0.42
N ASN A 2 -5.52 -11.47 -1.72
CA ASN A 2 -4.82 -12.58 -2.38
C ASN A 2 -3.30 -12.39 -2.45
N PHE A 3 -2.79 -11.34 -1.79
CA PHE A 3 -1.37 -10.98 -1.74
C PHE A 3 -0.73 -11.29 -0.38
N VAL A 4 -1.48 -11.86 0.56
CA VAL A 4 -1.00 -12.17 1.90
C VAL A 4 -0.79 -13.67 1.99
N ASP A 5 0.47 -14.09 2.07
CA ASP A 5 0.80 -15.48 2.34
C ASP A 5 0.46 -15.81 3.81
N GLY A 6 -0.07 -17.02 4.03
CA GLY A 6 -0.31 -17.52 5.38
C GLY A 6 0.99 -17.84 6.09
N ASP A 7 1.01 -17.69 7.42
CA ASP A 7 2.08 -18.19 8.27
C ASP A 7 2.05 -19.72 8.38
N GLU A 8 2.93 -20.30 9.20
CA GLU A 8 2.96 -21.75 9.47
C GLU A 8 1.62 -22.32 9.99
N ASN A 9 0.75 -21.45 10.54
CA ASN A 9 -0.57 -21.77 11.04
C ASN A 9 -1.70 -21.44 10.05
N HIS A 10 -1.36 -21.09 8.80
CA HIS A 10 -2.29 -20.67 7.75
C HIS A 10 -3.05 -19.37 8.09
N VAL A 11 -2.50 -18.54 8.99
CA VAL A 11 -3.03 -17.24 9.35
C VAL A 11 -2.40 -16.17 8.45
N GLN A 12 -3.23 -15.33 7.86
CA GLN A 12 -2.82 -14.16 7.10
C GLN A 12 -2.79 -12.92 8.00
N HIS A 13 -1.81 -12.06 7.78
CA HIS A 13 -1.63 -10.82 8.54
C HIS A 13 -1.67 -9.60 7.62
N MET A 14 -2.49 -8.62 7.97
CA MET A 14 -2.56 -7.32 7.32
C MET A 14 -2.30 -6.22 8.32
N VAL A 15 -1.52 -5.20 7.94
CA VAL A 15 -1.31 -4.01 8.76
C VAL A 15 -2.20 -2.90 8.22
N LEU A 16 -3.03 -2.33 9.09
CA LEU A 16 -3.73 -1.08 8.80
C LEU A 16 -2.82 0.09 9.22
N CYS A 17 -2.50 0.95 8.26
CA CYS A 17 -1.61 2.09 8.47
C CYS A 17 -2.38 3.41 8.33
N ARG A 18 -1.98 4.41 9.12
CA ARG A 18 -2.22 5.81 8.77
C ARG A 18 -1.09 6.27 7.87
N VAL A 19 -1.43 6.86 6.72
CA VAL A 19 -0.44 7.32 5.75
C VAL A 19 -0.66 8.80 5.46
N ILE A 20 0.41 9.59 5.53
CA ILE A 20 0.41 10.97 5.06
C ILE A 20 0.59 10.92 3.55
N MET A 21 -0.46 11.24 2.79
CA MET A 21 -0.42 11.17 1.33
C MET A 21 0.12 12.46 0.68
N GLY A 22 -0.10 13.62 1.30
CA GLY A 22 0.34 14.89 0.72
C GLY A 22 -0.24 15.15 -0.67
N ASN A 23 0.54 15.80 -1.53
CA ASN A 23 0.19 16.00 -2.93
C ASN A 23 0.49 14.74 -3.74
N MET A 24 -0.57 14.05 -4.18
CA MET A 24 -0.46 12.77 -4.89
C MET A 24 -0.25 12.99 -6.38
N GLU A 25 0.67 12.24 -6.99
CA GLU A 25 0.75 12.10 -8.44
C GLU A 25 0.08 10.80 -8.91
N GLN A 26 -0.57 10.85 -10.06
CA GLN A 26 -1.07 9.63 -10.69
C GLN A 26 0.09 8.84 -11.33
N VAL A 27 0.29 7.60 -10.90
CA VAL A 27 1.34 6.70 -11.38
C VAL A 27 0.70 5.60 -12.23
N PRO A 28 0.92 5.59 -13.56
CA PRO A 28 0.34 4.59 -14.43
C PRO A 28 0.85 3.17 -14.12
N GLN A 29 -0.01 2.17 -14.28
CA GLN A 29 0.40 0.77 -14.18
C GLN A 29 1.57 0.48 -15.15
N GLY A 30 2.62 -0.17 -14.64
CA GLY A 30 3.83 -0.46 -15.43
C GLY A 30 4.84 0.70 -15.51
N SER A 31 4.61 1.80 -14.78
CA SER A 31 5.60 2.87 -14.63
C SER A 31 6.93 2.34 -14.07
N LYS A 32 8.03 2.95 -14.50
CA LYS A 32 9.39 2.71 -13.99
C LYS A 32 9.83 3.74 -12.93
N GLN A 33 8.90 4.58 -12.47
CA GLN A 33 9.18 5.57 -11.43
C GLN A 33 9.60 4.88 -10.13
N PHE A 34 10.63 5.43 -9.49
CA PHE A 34 11.16 4.97 -8.20
C PHE A 34 11.19 6.09 -7.14
N GLN A 35 10.77 7.28 -7.52
CA GLN A 35 10.70 8.52 -6.73
C GLN A 35 9.63 9.43 -7.36
N PRO A 36 9.27 10.56 -6.71
CA PRO A 36 8.37 11.54 -7.30
C PRO A 36 8.80 11.99 -8.71
N SER A 37 7.84 12.28 -9.60
CA SER A 37 8.17 12.87 -10.92
C SER A 37 8.77 14.28 -10.82
N ASN A 38 8.43 15.03 -9.78
CA ASN A 38 9.02 16.32 -9.43
C ASN A 38 8.89 16.60 -7.92
N GLU A 39 9.43 17.73 -7.46
CA GLU A 39 9.44 18.12 -6.03
C GLU A 39 8.06 18.55 -5.48
N GLU A 40 7.05 18.71 -6.33
CA GLU A 40 5.70 19.10 -5.89
C GLU A 40 4.90 17.90 -5.36
N PHE A 41 5.34 16.66 -5.62
CA PHE A 41 4.60 15.45 -5.26
C PHE A 41 5.25 14.70 -4.10
N ASP A 42 4.40 14.24 -3.18
CA ASP A 42 4.81 13.57 -1.94
C ASP A 42 4.66 12.03 -2.04
N SER A 43 3.68 11.55 -2.81
CA SER A 43 3.31 10.13 -2.94
C SER A 43 2.64 9.84 -4.30
N GLY A 44 2.48 8.56 -4.63
CA GLY A 44 1.83 8.11 -5.86
C GLY A 44 0.48 7.44 -5.62
N VAL A 45 -0.40 7.49 -6.63
CA VAL A 45 -1.72 6.85 -6.63
C VAL A 45 -2.05 6.29 -8.01
N ASP A 46 -2.83 5.21 -8.10
CA ASP A 46 -3.25 4.64 -9.39
C ASP A 46 -4.31 5.49 -10.12
N ASP A 47 -5.26 6.02 -9.36
CA ASP A 47 -6.33 6.91 -9.83
C ASP A 47 -6.64 7.98 -8.76
N ILE A 48 -6.65 9.25 -9.14
CA ILE A 48 -6.83 10.37 -8.21
C ILE A 48 -8.26 10.42 -7.65
N GLU A 49 -9.27 10.06 -8.45
CA GLU A 49 -10.66 10.14 -8.04
C GLU A 49 -11.12 8.87 -7.29
N LYS A 50 -10.59 7.70 -7.70
CA LYS A 50 -10.99 6.38 -7.19
C LYS A 50 -9.77 5.51 -6.90
N PRO A 51 -9.01 5.85 -5.85
CA PRO A 51 -7.75 5.18 -5.55
C PRO A 51 -7.96 3.74 -5.04
N ASN A 52 -7.20 2.80 -5.60
CA ASN A 52 -7.11 1.42 -5.12
C ASN A 52 -5.71 1.09 -4.60
N TYR A 53 -4.69 1.75 -5.13
CA TYR A 53 -3.29 1.51 -4.80
C TYR A 53 -2.56 2.82 -4.55
N TYR A 54 -1.80 2.84 -3.47
CA TYR A 54 -0.98 3.98 -3.06
C TYR A 54 0.50 3.59 -3.06
N ILE A 55 1.36 4.55 -3.38
CA ILE A 55 2.80 4.39 -3.38
C ILE A 55 3.38 5.43 -2.44
N VAL A 56 4.02 4.97 -1.36
CA VAL A 56 4.89 5.82 -0.54
C VAL A 56 6.32 5.59 -1.00
N TRP A 57 6.99 6.66 -1.44
CA TRP A 57 8.37 6.57 -1.89
C TRP A 57 9.30 6.17 -0.74
N ASN A 58 10.40 5.48 -1.06
CA ASN A 58 11.33 4.96 -0.06
C ASN A 58 11.88 6.05 0.88
N CYS A 59 12.11 7.27 0.38
CA CYS A 59 12.56 8.41 1.19
C CYS A 59 11.56 8.83 2.27
N HIS A 60 10.27 8.48 2.12
CA HIS A 60 9.19 8.89 3.00
C HIS A 60 8.62 7.74 3.84
N MET A 61 9.04 6.50 3.60
CA MET A 61 8.50 5.30 4.27
C MET A 61 8.52 5.41 5.80
N ASN A 62 9.60 5.92 6.40
CA ASN A 62 9.76 6.00 7.87
C ASN A 62 9.09 7.22 8.51
N THR A 63 8.67 8.19 7.71
CA THR A 63 8.10 9.46 8.20
C THR A 63 6.61 9.58 7.88
N HIS A 64 6.13 8.91 6.84
CA HIS A 64 4.77 9.03 6.32
C HIS A 64 3.89 7.82 6.61
N ILE A 65 4.44 6.72 7.13
CA ILE A 65 3.68 5.51 7.47
C ILE A 65 3.68 5.31 8.98
N TYR A 66 2.50 5.30 9.59
CA TYR A 66 2.30 4.88 10.97
C TYR A 66 1.46 3.59 11.00
N PRO A 67 2.07 2.43 11.30
CA PRO A 67 1.34 1.19 11.53
C PRO A 67 0.43 1.33 12.74
N GLU A 68 -0.88 1.26 12.54
CA GLU A 68 -1.86 1.49 13.62
C GLU A 68 -2.39 0.18 14.20
N TYR A 69 -2.75 -0.77 13.33
CA TYR A 69 -3.32 -2.05 13.76
C TYR A 69 -2.77 -3.22 12.96
N LEU A 70 -2.67 -4.37 13.61
CA LEU A 70 -2.42 -5.67 12.98
C LEU A 70 -3.74 -6.46 12.96
N VAL A 71 -4.15 -6.89 11.78
CA VAL A 71 -5.32 -7.73 11.55
C VAL A 71 -4.85 -9.12 11.15
N SER A 72 -5.16 -10.10 11.99
CA SER A 72 -4.85 -11.50 11.73
C SER A 72 -6.13 -12.26 11.43
N PHE A 73 -6.18 -13.00 10.32
CA PHE A 73 -7.37 -13.73 9.89
C PHE A 73 -6.98 -15.01 9.15
N VAL A 74 -7.87 -15.99 9.19
CA VAL A 74 -7.74 -17.21 8.37
C VAL A 74 -8.70 -17.07 7.21
N VAL A 75 -8.22 -17.31 5.99
CA VAL A 75 -9.08 -17.43 4.81
C VAL A 75 -9.50 -18.89 4.70
N PRO A 76 -10.81 -19.21 4.74
CA PRO A 76 -11.27 -20.56 4.50
C PRO A 76 -10.75 -21.05 3.14
N PRO A 77 -10.34 -22.33 2.99
CA PRO A 77 -10.01 -22.87 1.68
C PRO A 77 -11.22 -22.70 0.77
N ASP A 78 -11.06 -21.98 -0.35
CA ASP A 78 -12.16 -21.68 -1.25
C ASP A 78 -12.89 -22.97 -1.67
N SER A 79 -14.17 -23.06 -1.31
CA SER A 79 -15.15 -23.74 -2.13
C SER A 79 -15.18 -23.02 -3.48
N LYS A 80 -14.37 -23.51 -4.42
CA LYS A 80 -14.41 -23.11 -5.83
C LYS A 80 -15.82 -23.17 -6.40
#